data_AF-A0A8D8RIQ8-F1
#
_entry.id   AF-A0A8D8RIQ8-F1
#
_cell.length_a   1.000
_cell.length_b   1.000
_cell.length_c   1.000
_cell.angle_alpha   90.00
_cell.angle_beta   90.00
_cell.angle_gamma   90.00
#
_symmetry.space_group_name_H-M   'P 1'
#
loop_
_entity.id
_entity.type
_entity.pdbx_description
1 polymer ?
#
loop_
_entity_poly.entity_id
_entity_poly.type
_entity_poly.pdbx_seq_one_letter_code
_entity_poly.pdbx_strand_id
1 'polypeptide(L)'
;MANPTNGNGNIVDEFEEAFHSCLQVLTKEDEVSTTLEKDEIKLEIDQATLKFLDLARQMEAFFLQKRFLLSALKPELIVKEDIVDLRHDLARKEELIKRHYDKIAVWQNLLSDLQGWAKSPAHQGSTSSASGTTPPNSSTPSGPGISGMGGPLPGMMSGMNPIGPGSNMQALSNMPQSQQVQMQQQMHMQHMQVSLS
;
A
#
# COMPACT_ATOMS: atom_id res chain seq x y z
N MET A 1 -27.83 17.60 -21.68
CA MET A 1 -26.46 18.08 -21.93
C MET A 1 -26.21 19.22 -20.96
N ALA A 2 -25.29 19.07 -20.00
CA ALA A 2 -24.89 20.16 -19.11
C ALA A 2 -23.64 20.82 -19.72
N ASN A 3 -23.78 22.09 -20.08
CA ASN A 3 -22.71 22.91 -20.63
C ASN A 3 -21.78 23.33 -19.48
N PRO A 4 -20.46 23.04 -19.52
CA PRO A 4 -19.56 23.61 -18.53
C PRO A 4 -19.27 25.06 -18.89
N THR A 5 -19.27 25.91 -17.86
CA THR A 5 -18.68 27.26 -17.82
C THR A 5 -19.26 28.30 -18.79
N ASN A 6 -20.21 29.08 -18.27
CA ASN A 6 -20.54 30.42 -18.78
C ASN A 6 -20.13 31.50 -17.76
N GLY A 7 -18.95 31.31 -17.15
CA GLY A 7 -18.26 32.29 -16.32
C GLY A 7 -16.82 32.39 -16.84
N ASN A 8 -16.32 33.60 -17.05
CA ASN A 8 -14.99 33.85 -17.63
C ASN A 8 -13.82 33.51 -16.67
N GLY A 9 -14.06 32.76 -15.59
CA GLY A 9 -13.09 32.40 -14.55
C GLY A 9 -12.65 30.94 -14.61
N ASN A 10 -11.48 30.65 -14.03
CA ASN A 10 -11.02 29.29 -13.78
C ASN A 10 -11.88 28.67 -12.67
N ILE A 11 -12.41 27.46 -12.88
CA ILE A 11 -13.27 26.76 -11.91
C ILE A 11 -12.61 26.60 -10.53
N VAL A 12 -11.28 26.49 -10.51
CA VAL A 12 -10.51 26.40 -9.27
C VAL A 12 -10.55 27.73 -8.51
N ASP A 13 -10.41 28.85 -9.23
CA ASP A 13 -10.44 30.19 -8.63
C ASP A 13 -11.85 30.50 -8.10
N GLU A 14 -12.90 30.12 -8.84
CA GLU A 14 -14.29 30.29 -8.41
C GLU A 14 -14.61 29.44 -7.16
N PHE A 15 -14.09 28.21 -7.11
CA PHE A 15 -14.21 27.34 -5.94
C PHE A 15 -13.47 27.90 -4.72
N GLU A 16 -12.26 28.41 -4.91
CA GLU A 16 -11.45 29.04 -3.86
C GLU A 16 -12.15 30.29 -3.29
N GLU A 17 -12.70 31.14 -4.17
CA GLU A 17 -13.47 32.31 -3.75
C GLU A 17 -14.72 31.91 -2.94
N ALA A 18 -15.45 30.88 -3.37
CA ALA A 18 -16.62 30.38 -2.64
C ALA A 18 -16.25 29.76 -1.30
N PHE A 19 -15.09 29.09 -1.21
CA PHE A 19 -14.56 28.59 0.06
C PHE A 19 -14.26 29.73 1.04
N HIS A 20 -13.57 30.77 0.55
CA HIS A 20 -13.27 31.95 1.36
C HIS A 20 -14.54 32.67 1.82
N SER A 21 -15.52 32.84 0.93
CA SER A 21 -16.81 33.43 1.26
C SER A 21 -17.54 32.63 2.34
N CYS A 22 -17.58 31.30 2.22
CA CYS A 22 -18.17 30.42 3.24
C CYS A 22 -17.46 30.54 4.60
N LEU A 23 -16.13 30.60 4.61
CA LEU A 23 -15.34 30.73 5.83
C LEU A 23 -15.52 32.11 6.48
N GLN A 24 -15.60 33.16 5.66
CA GLN A 24 -15.73 34.54 6.13
C GLN A 24 -17.04 34.74 6.88
N VAL A 25 -18.16 34.22 6.37
CA VAL A 25 -19.46 34.33 7.06
C VAL A 25 -19.43 33.64 8.43
N LEU A 26 -18.65 32.57 8.59
CA LEU A 26 -18.50 31.84 9.87
C LEU A 26 -17.54 32.50 10.87
N THR A 27 -16.68 33.42 10.41
CA THR A 27 -15.59 34.01 11.21
C THR A 27 -15.73 35.50 11.47
N LYS A 28 -16.79 36.14 10.94
CA LYS A 28 -17.16 37.51 11.34
C LYS A 28 -17.52 37.49 12.84
N GLU A 29 -16.72 38.16 13.66
CA GLU A 29 -17.03 38.35 15.08
C GLU A 29 -18.19 39.33 15.21
N ASP A 30 -19.28 38.86 15.83
CA ASP A 30 -20.57 39.52 15.86
C ASP A 30 -20.82 40.05 17.27
N GLU A 31 -20.29 41.24 17.58
CA GLU A 31 -20.26 41.72 18.97
C GLU A 31 -21.63 42.11 19.54
N VAL A 32 -22.67 42.39 18.74
CA VAL A 32 -24.05 42.58 19.23
C VAL A 32 -25.06 42.34 18.10
N SER A 33 -25.59 41.11 17.97
CA SER A 33 -26.61 40.80 16.94
C SER A 33 -28.04 40.75 17.49
N THR A 34 -28.92 41.57 16.91
CA THR A 34 -30.37 41.55 17.18
C THR A 34 -31.05 40.35 16.50
N THR A 35 -32.25 39.95 16.93
CA THR A 35 -32.92 38.73 16.41
C THR A 35 -33.16 38.74 14.90
N LEU A 36 -33.40 39.92 14.29
CA LEU A 36 -33.55 40.07 12.83
C LEU A 36 -32.23 39.83 12.07
N GLU A 37 -31.11 40.20 12.68
CA GLU A 37 -29.75 40.08 12.15
C GLU A 37 -29.31 38.61 12.10
N LYS A 38 -29.75 37.81 13.08
CA LYS A 38 -29.54 36.35 13.10
C LYS A 38 -30.17 35.63 11.91
N ASP A 39 -31.37 36.04 11.49
CA ASP A 39 -32.05 35.42 10.35
C ASP A 39 -31.37 35.78 9.02
N GLU A 40 -30.84 37.01 8.91
CA GLU A 40 -30.06 37.47 7.76
C GLU A 40 -28.71 36.75 7.67
N ILE A 41 -27.99 36.64 8.80
CA ILE A 41 -26.72 35.88 8.89
C ILE A 41 -26.96 34.41 8.54
N LYS A 42 -28.04 33.80 9.05
CA LYS A 42 -28.39 32.43 8.72
C LYS A 42 -28.62 32.26 7.22
N LEU A 43 -29.30 33.21 6.58
CA LEU A 43 -29.53 33.18 5.13
C LEU A 43 -28.21 33.35 4.35
N GLU A 44 -27.30 34.22 4.81
CA GLU A 44 -25.96 34.40 4.23
C GLU A 44 -25.14 33.10 4.31
N ILE A 45 -25.18 32.40 5.46
CA ILE A 45 -24.52 31.09 5.66
C ILE A 45 -25.10 30.05 4.70
N ASP A 46 -26.43 29.93 4.66
CA ASP A 46 -27.11 28.94 3.83
C ASP A 46 -26.78 29.18 2.35
N GLN A 47 -26.74 30.44 1.90
CA GLN A 47 -26.38 30.81 0.53
C GLN A 47 -24.90 30.52 0.21
N ALA A 48 -23.98 30.94 1.06
CA ALA A 48 -22.54 30.72 0.86
C ALA A 48 -22.21 29.22 0.84
N THR A 49 -22.84 28.44 1.71
CA THR A 49 -22.69 26.98 1.79
C THR A 49 -23.19 26.30 0.51
N LEU A 50 -24.39 26.67 0.03
CA LEU A 50 -24.95 26.10 -1.20
C LEU A 50 -24.07 26.40 -2.42
N LYS A 51 -23.61 27.66 -2.55
CA LYS A 51 -22.71 28.06 -3.63
C LYS A 51 -21.40 27.28 -3.61
N PHE A 52 -20.80 27.11 -2.42
CA PHE A 52 -19.58 26.31 -2.26
C PHE A 52 -19.78 24.85 -2.66
N LEU A 53 -20.88 24.22 -2.22
CA LEU A 53 -21.18 22.82 -2.55
C LEU A 53 -21.42 22.61 -4.05
N ASP A 54 -22.08 23.55 -4.71
CA ASP A 54 -22.32 23.49 -6.15
C ASP A 54 -21.01 23.61 -6.93
N LEU A 55 -20.13 24.53 -6.54
CA LEU A 55 -18.80 24.67 -7.16
C LEU A 55 -17.91 23.46 -6.86
N ALA A 56 -17.98 22.88 -5.66
CA ALA A 56 -17.28 21.65 -5.31
C ALA A 56 -17.65 20.51 -6.28
N ARG A 57 -18.96 20.32 -6.50
CA ARG A 57 -19.48 19.32 -7.45
C ARG A 57 -19.08 19.62 -8.89
N GLN A 58 -19.13 20.88 -9.31
CA GLN A 58 -18.69 21.27 -10.65
C GLN A 58 -17.20 21.01 -10.86
N MET A 59 -16.37 21.31 -9.85
CA MET A 59 -14.93 21.06 -9.87
C MET A 59 -14.62 19.56 -9.94
N GLU A 60 -15.31 18.73 -9.14
CA GLU A 60 -15.19 17.27 -9.21
C GLU A 60 -15.55 16.76 -10.62
N ALA A 61 -16.70 17.16 -11.15
CA ALA A 61 -17.15 16.77 -12.49
C ALA A 61 -16.14 17.20 -13.58
N PHE A 62 -15.60 18.42 -13.46
CA PHE A 62 -14.59 18.94 -14.38
C PHE A 62 -13.33 18.06 -14.39
N PHE A 63 -12.76 17.75 -13.23
CA PHE A 63 -11.55 16.94 -13.16
C PHE A 63 -11.80 15.48 -13.53
N LEU A 64 -12.96 14.91 -13.19
CA LEU A 64 -13.33 13.57 -13.66
C LEU A 64 -13.43 13.50 -15.18
N GLN A 65 -14.05 14.51 -15.82
CA GLN A 65 -14.13 14.60 -17.27
C GLN A 65 -12.73 14.74 -17.90
N LYS A 66 -11.87 15.60 -17.34
CA LYS A 66 -10.48 15.75 -17.81
C LYS A 66 -9.69 14.44 -17.67
N ARG A 67 -9.84 13.73 -16.55
CA ARG A 67 -9.18 12.43 -16.30
C ARG A 67 -9.66 11.36 -17.28
N PHE A 68 -10.97 11.26 -17.51
CA PHE A 68 -11.53 10.35 -18.51
C PHE A 68 -10.97 10.65 -19.90
N LEU A 69 -10.92 11.92 -20.29
CA LEU A 69 -10.38 12.34 -21.58
C LEU A 69 -8.89 12.03 -21.72
N LEU A 70 -8.09 12.22 -20.66
CA LEU A 70 -6.67 11.87 -20.64
C LEU A 70 -6.46 10.36 -20.78
N SER A 71 -7.28 9.53 -20.13
CA SER A 71 -7.25 8.07 -20.28
C SER A 71 -7.51 7.64 -21.73
N ALA A 72 -8.51 8.25 -22.38
CA ALA A 72 -8.86 7.92 -23.75
C ALA A 72 -7.85 8.46 -24.79
N LEU A 73 -7.39 9.70 -24.62
CA LEU A 73 -6.60 10.40 -25.64
C LEU A 73 -5.09 10.37 -25.42
N LYS A 74 -4.65 10.18 -24.18
CA LYS A 74 -3.23 10.21 -23.79
C LYS A 74 -2.88 9.12 -22.76
N PRO A 75 -3.22 7.84 -23.01
CA PRO A 75 -2.92 6.75 -22.07
C PRO A 75 -1.41 6.62 -21.79
N GLU A 76 -0.56 6.99 -22.74
CA GLU A 76 0.90 7.02 -22.59
C GLU A 76 1.38 7.95 -21.47
N LEU A 77 0.64 9.03 -21.16
CA LEU A 77 0.99 9.91 -20.05
C LEU A 77 0.76 9.23 -18.70
N ILE A 78 -0.35 8.49 -18.58
CA ILE A 78 -0.69 7.73 -17.37
C ILE A 78 0.38 6.66 -17.13
N VAL A 79 0.72 5.90 -18.18
CA VAL A 79 1.77 4.87 -18.07
C VAL A 79 3.12 5.48 -17.69
N LYS A 80 3.46 6.68 -18.20
CA LYS A 80 4.70 7.37 -17.82
C LYS A 80 4.70 7.80 -16.35
N GLU A 81 3.58 8.32 -15.84
CA GLU A 81 3.42 8.65 -14.43
C GLU A 81 3.59 7.41 -13.55
N ASP A 82 2.90 6.32 -13.89
CA ASP A 82 3.04 5.03 -13.18
C ASP A 82 4.49 4.52 -13.18
N ILE A 83 5.20 4.64 -14.31
CA ILE A 83 6.62 4.27 -14.40
C ILE A 83 7.47 5.11 -13.45
N VAL A 84 7.19 6.42 -13.35
CA VAL A 84 7.92 7.31 -12.45
C VAL A 84 7.66 6.92 -11.00
N ASP A 85 6.43 6.62 -10.62
CA ASP A 85 6.08 6.19 -9.26
C ASP A 85 6.74 4.86 -8.90
N LEU A 86 6.71 3.89 -9.83
CA LEU A 86 7.36 2.59 -9.65
C LEU A 86 8.88 2.73 -9.50
N ARG A 87 9.51 3.65 -10.25
CA ARG A 87 10.95 3.94 -10.10
C ARG A 87 11.27 4.52 -8.72
N HIS A 88 10.46 5.42 -8.21
CA HIS A 88 10.63 5.96 -6.85
C HIS A 88 10.43 4.87 -5.78
N ASP A 89 9.42 4.01 -5.93
CA ASP A 89 9.18 2.90 -5.03
C ASP A 89 10.34 1.90 -5.02
N LEU A 90 10.86 1.57 -6.20
CA LEU A 90 12.03 0.71 -6.36
C LEU A 90 13.26 1.31 -5.65
N ALA A 91 13.59 2.58 -5.90
CA ALA A 91 14.73 3.24 -5.29
C ALA A 91 14.65 3.25 -3.75
N ARG A 92 13.47 3.54 -3.21
CA ARG A 92 13.23 3.49 -1.76
C ARG A 92 13.41 2.07 -1.19
N LYS A 93 12.97 1.05 -1.93
CA LYS A 93 13.15 -0.36 -1.54
C LYS A 93 14.62 -0.78 -1.59
N GLU A 94 15.36 -0.36 -2.62
CA GLU A 94 16.81 -0.59 -2.71
C GLU A 94 17.57 0.02 -1.53
N GLU A 95 17.23 1.25 -1.14
CA GLU A 95 17.83 1.90 0.03
C GLU A 95 17.48 1.18 1.34
N LEU A 96 16.26 0.66 1.48
CA LEU A 96 15.89 -0.14 2.64
C LEU A 96 16.69 -1.45 2.71
N ILE A 97 16.82 -2.14 1.58
CA ILE A 97 17.61 -3.37 1.46
C ILE A 97 19.07 -3.10 1.84
N LYS A 98 19.67 -2.02 1.31
CA LYS A 98 21.03 -1.60 1.64
C LYS A 98 21.22 -1.42 3.14
N ARG A 99 20.32 -0.67 3.80
CA ARG A 99 20.35 -0.49 5.26
C ARG A 99 20.24 -1.81 6.04
N HIS A 100 19.53 -2.81 5.52
CA HIS A 100 19.48 -4.13 6.13
C HIS A 100 20.80 -4.89 5.98
N TYR A 101 21.43 -4.85 4.80
CA TYR A 101 22.75 -5.42 4.60
C TYR A 101 23.81 -4.78 5.51
N ASP A 102 23.78 -3.47 5.68
CA ASP A 102 24.69 -2.76 6.60
C ASP A 102 24.52 -3.25 8.04
N LYS A 103 23.27 -3.42 8.51
CA LYS A 103 23.00 -3.97 9.85
C LYS A 103 23.49 -5.41 9.99
N ILE A 104 23.29 -6.24 8.97
CA ILE A 104 23.80 -7.62 8.97
C ILE A 104 25.32 -7.63 9.09
N ALA A 105 26.02 -6.78 8.32
CA ALA A 105 27.47 -6.66 8.39
C ALA A 105 27.95 -6.26 9.80
N VAL A 106 27.27 -5.30 10.44
CA VAL A 106 27.56 -4.92 11.84
C VAL A 106 27.38 -6.11 12.77
N TRP A 107 26.28 -6.85 12.67
CA TRP A 107 26.04 -8.02 13.52
C TRP A 107 27.05 -9.16 13.28
N GLN A 108 27.45 -9.38 12.04
CA GLN A 108 28.48 -10.37 11.69
C GLN A 108 29.83 -10.00 12.29
N ASN A 109 30.20 -8.72 12.26
CA ASN A 109 31.44 -8.23 12.88
C ASN A 109 31.40 -8.41 14.41
N LEU A 110 30.30 -8.01 15.06
CA LEU A 110 30.13 -8.19 16.52
C LEU A 110 30.21 -9.66 16.94
N LEU A 111 29.62 -10.57 16.17
CA LEU A 111 29.69 -12.01 16.46
C LEU A 111 31.11 -12.57 16.28
N SER A 112 31.82 -12.07 15.26
CA SER A 112 33.21 -12.46 14.99
C SER A 112 34.15 -12.03 16.12
N ASP A 113 33.99 -10.80 16.63
CA ASP A 113 34.75 -10.27 17.76
C ASP A 113 34.52 -11.11 19.03
N LEU A 114 33.28 -11.55 19.27
CA LEU A 114 32.92 -12.37 20.43
C LEU A 114 33.58 -13.76 20.37
N GLN A 115 33.65 -14.38 19.18
CA GLN A 115 34.37 -15.64 18.99
C GLN A 115 35.89 -15.49 19.06
N GLY A 116 36.42 -14.32 18.69
CA GLY A 116 37.83 -13.95 18.89
C GLY A 116 38.18 -13.81 20.37
N TRP A 117 37.30 -13.19 21.17
CA TRP A 117 37.47 -13.05 22.62
C TRP A 117 37.54 -14.40 23.34
N ALA A 118 36.69 -15.35 22.96
CA ALA A 118 36.67 -16.71 23.52
C ALA A 118 37.98 -17.51 23.27
N LYS A 119 38.84 -17.05 22.36
CA LYS A 119 40.14 -17.66 22.04
C LYS A 119 41.33 -16.92 22.64
N SER A 120 41.10 -15.86 23.41
CA SER A 120 42.18 -15.11 24.09
C SER A 120 42.75 -15.94 25.26
N PRO A 121 44.08 -16.14 25.39
CA PRO A 121 44.69 -17.03 26.40
C PRO A 121 44.49 -16.66 27.88
N ALA A 122 43.82 -15.55 28.19
CA ALA A 122 43.70 -15.01 29.55
C ALA A 122 42.68 -15.73 30.47
N HIS A 123 42.05 -16.82 30.03
CA HIS A 123 41.10 -17.59 30.86
C HIS A 123 41.51 -19.05 31.13
N GLN A 124 42.72 -19.46 30.75
CA GLN A 124 43.25 -20.78 31.09
C GLN A 124 44.05 -20.70 32.40
N GLY A 125 43.36 -20.60 33.52
CA GLY A 125 44.04 -20.59 34.81
C GLY A 125 43.07 -20.54 35.98
N SER A 126 42.55 -21.71 36.38
CA SER A 126 42.29 -22.12 37.77
C SER A 126 41.52 -23.45 37.79
N THR A 127 42.21 -24.56 37.57
CA THR A 127 41.76 -25.86 38.10
C THR A 127 42.51 -26.08 39.42
N SER A 128 41.83 -25.83 40.54
CA SER A 128 42.29 -26.26 41.86
C SER A 128 41.21 -27.09 42.54
N SER A 129 41.64 -28.27 42.95
CA SER A 129 40.93 -29.41 43.54
C SER A 129 40.19 -29.07 44.83
N ALA A 130 39.00 -29.64 45.03
CA ALA A 130 38.47 -29.96 46.36
C ALA A 130 37.42 -31.08 46.29
N SER A 131 37.80 -32.21 46.86
CA SER A 131 36.98 -33.34 47.28
C SER A 131 35.85 -32.94 48.24
N GLY A 132 34.68 -33.58 48.12
CA GLY A 132 33.80 -33.78 49.28
C GLY A 132 32.29 -33.64 49.04
N THR A 133 31.59 -34.78 49.18
CA THR A 133 30.25 -34.97 49.76
C THR A 133 29.00 -34.50 49.01
N THR A 134 28.13 -35.48 48.71
CA THR A 134 26.72 -35.38 48.28
C THR A 134 25.82 -34.83 49.40
N PRO A 135 24.64 -34.27 49.06
CA PRO A 135 23.39 -35.01 49.29
C PRO A 135 22.33 -34.84 48.15
N PRO A 136 21.17 -35.56 48.22
CA PRO A 136 20.39 -35.96 47.04
C PRO A 136 19.03 -35.25 46.85
N ASN A 137 18.39 -35.55 45.70
CA ASN A 137 16.95 -35.42 45.35
C ASN A 137 16.52 -34.01 44.86
N SER A 138 15.76 -33.80 43.77
CA SER A 138 14.62 -34.53 43.19
C SER A 138 14.21 -33.92 41.82
N SER A 139 13.52 -34.72 40.97
CA SER A 139 12.68 -34.36 39.79
C SER A 139 13.34 -33.63 38.60
N THR A 140 13.14 -33.87 37.29
CA THR A 140 12.24 -34.62 36.36
C THR A 140 12.84 -34.39 34.93
N PRO A 141 12.23 -34.74 33.77
CA PRO A 141 12.65 -35.85 32.91
C PRO A 141 13.30 -35.44 31.55
N SER A 142 14.08 -36.38 31.01
CA SER A 142 14.14 -36.85 29.62
C SER A 142 13.67 -35.95 28.46
N GLY A 143 14.59 -35.61 27.54
CA GLY A 143 14.28 -35.18 26.16
C GLY A 143 15.56 -34.97 25.33
N PRO A 144 15.70 -35.57 24.13
CA PRO A 144 17.00 -36.03 23.62
C PRO A 144 17.78 -35.00 22.81
N GLY A 145 19.11 -35.13 22.89
CA GLY A 145 20.05 -34.45 22.01
C GLY A 145 20.07 -35.02 20.60
N ILE A 146 20.55 -34.20 19.66
CA ILE A 146 21.04 -34.64 18.36
C ILE A 146 22.24 -33.78 17.98
N SER A 147 23.40 -34.35 18.28
CA SER A 147 24.69 -34.10 17.64
C SER A 147 24.76 -34.87 16.31
N GLY A 148 25.42 -34.30 15.30
CA GLY A 148 25.89 -35.03 14.11
C GLY A 148 25.59 -34.29 12.81
N MET A 149 26.49 -33.48 12.26
CA MET A 149 27.64 -33.83 11.39
C MET A 149 27.22 -34.19 9.96
N GLY A 150 27.97 -33.62 9.00
CA GLY A 150 27.57 -33.45 7.61
C GLY A 150 27.70 -34.69 6.71
N GLY A 151 27.19 -34.52 5.48
CA GLY A 151 27.35 -35.43 4.36
C GLY A 151 26.26 -35.22 3.29
N PRO A 152 26.58 -35.15 1.99
CA PRO A 152 25.62 -34.81 0.93
C PRO A 152 24.91 -36.05 0.39
N LEU A 153 23.64 -35.92 -0.02
CA LEU A 153 22.93 -36.96 -0.77
C LEU A 153 22.40 -36.40 -2.11
N PRO A 154 22.73 -37.01 -3.26
CA PRO A 154 22.18 -36.64 -4.56
C PRO A 154 20.92 -37.45 -4.91
N GLY A 155 19.96 -36.77 -5.53
CA GLY A 155 19.01 -37.34 -6.49
C GLY A 155 17.93 -38.28 -5.97
N MET A 156 16.70 -37.76 -5.84
CA MET A 156 15.50 -38.53 -6.17
C MET A 156 14.33 -37.57 -6.45
N MET A 157 14.09 -37.38 -7.74
CA MET A 157 12.91 -36.75 -8.32
C MET A 157 11.88 -37.85 -8.53
N SER A 158 10.63 -37.64 -8.11
CA SER A 158 9.39 -38.04 -8.80
C SER A 158 8.24 -38.24 -7.82
N GLY A 159 7.16 -37.50 -8.06
CA GLY A 159 5.80 -37.96 -7.78
C GLY A 159 5.30 -37.86 -6.34
N MET A 160 4.69 -36.72 -6.01
CA MET A 160 3.48 -36.75 -5.18
C MET A 160 2.70 -35.44 -5.37
N ASN A 161 1.59 -35.51 -6.12
CA ASN A 161 0.57 -34.46 -6.13
C ASN A 161 -0.25 -34.55 -4.83
N PRO A 162 -0.52 -33.45 -4.11
CA PRO A 162 -1.59 -33.43 -3.12
C PRO A 162 -2.94 -33.12 -3.81
N ILE A 163 -3.91 -34.00 -3.57
CA ILE A 163 -5.32 -33.80 -3.89
C ILE A 163 -5.83 -32.65 -3.02
N GLY A 164 -6.12 -31.50 -3.64
CA GLY A 164 -6.81 -30.37 -3.03
C GLY A 164 -8.02 -29.97 -3.89
N PRO A 165 -9.17 -29.61 -3.29
CA PRO A 165 -10.34 -29.17 -4.05
C PRO A 165 -10.11 -27.75 -4.57
N GLY A 166 -9.50 -27.62 -5.75
CA GLY A 166 -9.23 -26.33 -6.39
C GLY A 166 -8.98 -26.39 -7.90
N SER A 167 -9.20 -27.54 -8.54
CA SER A 167 -8.72 -27.87 -9.88
C SER A 167 -9.50 -27.28 -11.06
N ASN A 168 -10.38 -26.29 -10.86
CA ASN A 168 -11.16 -25.73 -11.97
C ASN A 168 -10.70 -24.33 -12.47
N MET A 169 -9.65 -23.74 -11.88
CA MET A 169 -9.16 -22.42 -12.33
C MET A 169 -7.95 -22.49 -13.29
N GLN A 170 -7.30 -23.65 -13.44
CA GLN A 170 -6.16 -23.81 -14.35
C GLN A 170 -6.55 -24.13 -15.80
N ALA A 171 -7.80 -24.52 -16.08
CA ALA A 171 -8.25 -24.80 -17.44
C ALA A 171 -8.43 -23.54 -18.31
N LEU A 172 -8.48 -22.34 -17.71
CA LEU A 172 -8.69 -21.09 -18.46
C LEU A 172 -7.39 -20.45 -19.00
N SER A 173 -6.21 -20.87 -18.51
CA SER A 173 -4.92 -20.27 -18.93
C SER A 173 -4.32 -20.88 -20.21
N ASN A 174 -4.85 -21.98 -20.74
CA ASN A 174 -4.32 -22.65 -21.92
C ASN A 174 -5.18 -22.49 -23.19
N MET A 175 -6.16 -21.57 -23.19
CA MET A 175 -6.97 -21.31 -24.37
C MET A 175 -6.18 -20.43 -25.36
N PRO A 176 -6.07 -20.80 -26.65
CA PRO A 176 -5.37 -19.98 -27.64
C PRO A 176 -6.00 -18.58 -27.69
N GLN A 177 -5.16 -17.54 -27.67
CA GLN A 177 -5.56 -16.14 -27.55
C GLN A 177 -6.61 -15.71 -28.59
N SER A 178 -6.62 -16.34 -29.78
CA SER A 178 -7.63 -16.11 -30.82
C SER A 178 -9.05 -16.47 -30.38
N GLN A 179 -9.23 -17.51 -29.57
CA GLN A 179 -10.54 -17.96 -29.10
C GLN A 179 -11.06 -17.10 -27.94
N GLN A 180 -10.18 -16.54 -27.11
CA GLN A 180 -10.55 -15.60 -26.04
C GLN A 180 -11.05 -14.27 -26.62
N VAL A 181 -10.39 -13.74 -27.65
CA VAL A 181 -10.80 -12.50 -28.33
C VAL A 181 -12.17 -12.68 -29.00
N GLN A 182 -12.44 -13.84 -29.59
CA GLN A 182 -13.72 -14.12 -30.24
C GLN A 182 -14.89 -14.14 -29.24
N MET A 183 -14.68 -14.74 -28.06
CA MET A 183 -15.69 -14.75 -27.00
C MET A 183 -15.96 -13.36 -26.43
N GLN A 184 -14.89 -12.56 -26.24
CA GLN A 184 -15.03 -11.18 -25.77
C GLN A 184 -15.78 -10.30 -26.79
N GLN A 185 -15.54 -10.51 -28.09
CA GLN A 185 -16.25 -9.79 -29.15
C GLN A 185 -17.74 -10.14 -29.21
N GLN A 186 -18.09 -11.42 -28.97
CA GLN A 186 -19.50 -11.85 -28.92
C GLN A 186 -20.25 -11.25 -27.71
N MET A 187 -19.60 -11.19 -26.54
CA MET A 187 -20.13 -10.52 -25.35
C MET A 187 -20.36 -9.02 -25.60
N HIS A 188 -19.41 -8.35 -26.24
CA HIS A 188 -19.51 -6.92 -26.55
C HIS A 188 -20.66 -6.62 -27.53
N MET A 189 -20.87 -7.49 -28.51
CA MET A 189 -21.97 -7.35 -29.47
C MET A 189 -23.33 -7.55 -28.81
N GLN A 190 -23.44 -8.49 -27.87
CA GLN A 190 -24.68 -8.73 -27.13
C GLN A 190 -25.03 -7.56 -26.21
N HIS A 191 -24.04 -6.99 -25.51
CA HIS A 191 -24.24 -5.79 -24.69
C HIS A 191 -24.68 -4.58 -25.53
N MET A 192 -24.15 -4.44 -26.75
CA MET A 192 -24.56 -3.37 -27.66
C MET A 192 -26.01 -3.52 -28.13
N GLN A 193 -26.47 -4.74 -28.39
CA GLN A 193 -27.87 -4.99 -28.79
C GLN A 193 -28.88 -4.69 -27.66
N VAL A 194 -28.52 -4.99 -26.42
CA VAL A 194 -29.39 -4.71 -25.25
C VAL A 194 -29.45 -3.20 -24.95
N SER A 195 -28.42 -2.44 -25.28
CA SER A 195 -28.36 -0.98 -25.10
C SER A 195 -29.23 -0.18 -26.10
N LEU A 196 -29.69 -0.81 -27.19
CA LEU A 196 -30.43 -0.17 -28.27
C LEU A 196 -31.93 -0.52 -28.25
N SER A 197 -32.38 -1.31 -27.26
CA SER A 197 -33.79 -1.66 -27.01
C SER A 197 -34.31 -0.86 -25.81
#